data_AF-A0A6A5VQB5-F1
#
_entry.id   AF-A0A6A5VQB5-F1
#
_cell.length_a   1.000
_cell.length_b   1.000
_cell.length_c   1.000
_cell.angle_alpha   90.00
_cell.angle_beta   90.00
_cell.angle_gamma   90.00
#
_symmetry.space_group_name_H-M   'P 1'
#
loop_
_entity.id
_entity.type
_entity.pdbx_description
1 polymer ?
#
loop_
_entity_poly.entity_id
_entity_poly.type
_entity_poly.pdbx_seq_one_letter_code
_entity_poly.pdbx_strand_id
1 'polypeptide(L)'
;MVRVVDEDGDVAPRDIPASALVPIAEPLCTDAKEVKKVLKTVKKSAKTKTLRRGVKEVVKYLRKSSSNAPPSSDITNPSAIVVIAADISPMDVISHIPVLCEDHNVPYMFVKSRAELGEASATKRPTSVVLVGKDRVSKKKDLKDEDKAEWDEAYGTLRDIVIKASKTVRK
;
A
#
# COMPACT_ATOMS: atom_id res chain seq x y z
N MET A 1 -22.48 -4.93 -18.73
CA MET A 1 -22.10 -5.72 -17.55
C MET A 1 -21.90 -4.74 -16.40
N VAL A 2 -23.00 -4.49 -15.70
CA VAL A 2 -23.25 -3.31 -14.86
C VAL A 2 -23.07 -3.68 -13.39
N ARG A 3 -22.60 -2.69 -12.62
CA ARG A 3 -22.49 -2.57 -11.17
C ARG A 3 -23.44 -3.48 -10.39
N VAL A 4 -22.89 -4.21 -9.43
CA VAL A 4 -23.58 -4.51 -8.18
C VAL A 4 -22.80 -3.80 -7.08
N VAL A 5 -23.38 -2.69 -6.61
CA VAL A 5 -23.04 -2.03 -5.36
C VAL A 5 -24.02 -2.60 -4.35
N ASP A 6 -23.53 -3.47 -3.45
CA ASP A 6 -24.26 -3.84 -2.25
C ASP A 6 -23.76 -2.97 -1.09
N GLU A 7 -24.73 -2.49 -0.31
CA GLU A 7 -24.63 -1.40 0.67
C GLU A 7 -24.16 -1.87 2.06
N ASP A 8 -23.66 -3.11 2.16
CA ASP A 8 -23.01 -3.67 3.34
C ASP A 8 -21.62 -4.17 2.95
N GLY A 9 -20.58 -3.58 3.55
CA GLY A 9 -19.16 -3.77 3.24
C GLY A 9 -18.59 -5.15 3.60
N ASP A 10 -19.25 -6.23 3.17
CA ASP A 10 -18.70 -7.57 3.11
C ASP A 10 -18.39 -7.94 1.66
N VAL A 11 -17.22 -7.49 1.19
CA VAL A 11 -16.59 -8.08 0.02
C VAL A 11 -16.18 -9.49 0.45
N ALA A 12 -17.02 -10.47 0.14
CA ALA A 12 -16.65 -11.88 0.19
C ALA A 12 -15.29 -12.02 -0.49
N PRO A 13 -14.33 -12.76 0.10
CA PRO A 13 -13.03 -12.95 -0.55
C PRO A 13 -13.31 -13.58 -1.91
N ARG A 14 -13.08 -12.81 -2.99
CA ARG A 14 -13.02 -13.42 -4.31
C ARG A 14 -11.86 -14.40 -4.20
N ASP A 15 -12.16 -15.69 -4.23
CA ASP A 15 -11.15 -16.74 -4.28
C ASP A 15 -10.39 -16.59 -5.60
N ILE A 16 -9.40 -15.70 -5.58
CA ILE A 16 -8.41 -15.59 -6.64
C ILE A 16 -7.57 -16.87 -6.46
N PRO A 17 -7.58 -17.80 -7.43
CA PRO A 17 -6.85 -19.03 -7.30
C PRO A 17 -5.37 -18.70 -7.07
N ALA A 18 -4.72 -19.40 -6.14
CA ALA A 18 -3.32 -19.16 -5.80
C ALA A 18 -2.37 -19.24 -7.02
N SER A 19 -2.79 -19.92 -8.09
CA SER A 19 -2.08 -19.99 -9.37
C SER A 19 -2.05 -18.69 -10.17
N ALA A 20 -2.90 -17.72 -9.84
CA ALA A 20 -2.92 -16.38 -10.45
C ALA A 20 -2.17 -15.33 -9.60
N LEU A 21 -1.68 -15.72 -8.43
CA LEU A 21 -0.87 -14.87 -7.57
C LEU A 21 0.60 -15.01 -7.96
N VAL A 22 1.35 -13.91 -7.84
CA VAL A 22 2.79 -13.95 -8.07
C VAL A 22 3.45 -14.79 -6.97
N PRO A 23 4.31 -15.77 -7.30
CA PRO A 23 4.96 -16.64 -6.31
C PRO A 23 5.83 -15.90 -5.28
N ILE A 24 6.23 -14.66 -5.57
CA ILE A 24 7.05 -13.80 -4.68
C ILE A 24 6.22 -13.01 -3.66
N ALA A 25 4.91 -13.25 -3.58
CA ALA A 25 3.99 -12.48 -2.73
C ALA A 25 4.13 -12.87 -1.24
N GLU A 26 5.28 -12.58 -0.65
CA GLU A 26 5.56 -12.73 0.77
C GLU A 26 6.05 -11.37 1.31
N PRO A 27 5.43 -10.77 2.35
CA PRO A 27 4.25 -11.17 3.13
C PRO A 27 2.90 -10.88 2.46
N LEU A 28 2.10 -11.93 2.28
CA LEU A 28 0.69 -11.82 1.88
C LEU A 28 -0.19 -11.50 3.09
N CYS A 29 -1.02 -10.46 2.96
CA CYS A 29 -2.06 -10.18 3.93
C CYS A 29 -3.20 -11.21 3.74
N THR A 30 -3.13 -12.32 4.47
CA THR A 30 -4.12 -13.41 4.42
C THR A 30 -5.37 -13.09 5.22
N ASP A 31 -5.26 -12.24 6.25
CA ASP A 31 -6.35 -11.86 7.12
C ASP A 31 -7.28 -10.83 6.45
N ALA A 32 -8.50 -11.26 6.10
CA ALA A 32 -9.51 -10.38 5.48
C ALA A 32 -9.80 -9.11 6.30
N LYS A 33 -9.67 -9.18 7.63
CA LYS A 33 -9.83 -8.02 8.53
C LYS A 33 -8.70 -7.01 8.37
N GLU A 34 -7.46 -7.46 8.20
CA GLU A 34 -6.29 -6.61 8.02
C GLU A 34 -6.32 -5.96 6.63
N VAL A 35 -6.69 -6.72 5.59
CA VAL A 35 -6.90 -6.20 4.23
C VAL A 35 -7.96 -5.08 4.19
N LYS A 36 -9.12 -5.28 4.84
CA LYS A 36 -10.15 -4.23 4.93
C LYS A 36 -9.64 -2.96 5.62
N LYS A 37 -8.80 -3.08 6.66
CA LYS A 37 -8.18 -1.91 7.33
C LYS A 37 -7.20 -1.19 6.39
N VAL A 38 -6.34 -1.94 5.70
CA VAL A 38 -5.36 -1.39 4.74
C VAL A 38 -6.07 -0.63 3.62
N LEU A 39 -7.11 -1.21 3.02
CA LEU A 39 -7.90 -0.57 1.97
C LEU A 39 -8.60 0.71 2.46
N LYS A 40 -9.10 0.73 3.70
CA LYS A 40 -9.64 1.95 4.33
C LYS A 40 -8.57 3.03 4.50
N THR A 41 -7.37 2.67 4.97
CA THR A 41 -6.25 3.62 5.12
C THR A 41 -5.81 4.17 3.76
N VAL A 42 -5.75 3.33 2.71
CA VAL A 42 -5.46 3.77 1.34
C VAL A 42 -6.54 4.75 0.84
N LYS A 43 -7.82 4.49 1.11
CA LYS A 43 -8.93 5.39 0.75
C LYS A 43 -8.86 6.74 1.47
N LYS A 44 -8.49 6.77 2.75
CA LYS A 44 -8.21 8.02 3.47
C LYS A 44 -7.01 8.75 2.86
N SER A 45 -5.91 8.04 2.61
CA SER A 45 -4.69 8.58 2.00
C SER A 45 -4.91 9.17 0.60
N ALA A 46 -5.81 8.57 -0.18
CA ALA A 46 -6.20 9.07 -1.48
C ALA A 46 -6.91 10.43 -1.41
N LYS A 47 -7.70 10.69 -0.35
CA LYS A 47 -8.31 12.00 -0.08
C LYS A 47 -7.28 13.03 0.38
N THR A 48 -6.35 12.60 1.24
CA THR A 48 -5.27 13.44 1.81
C THR A 48 -4.16 13.76 0.80
N LYS A 49 -4.16 13.13 -0.39
CA LYS A 49 -3.13 13.28 -1.45
C LYS A 49 -1.70 12.95 -0.98
N THR A 50 -1.58 12.08 0.02
CA THR A 50 -0.33 11.48 0.49
C THR A 50 0.01 10.18 -0.26
N LEU A 51 -0.87 9.78 -1.17
CA LEU A 51 -0.76 8.56 -1.96
C LEU A 51 0.05 8.78 -3.24
N ARG A 52 1.02 7.89 -3.51
CA ARG A 52 1.74 7.78 -4.79
C ARG A 52 1.33 6.48 -5.48
N ARG A 53 1.05 6.53 -6.77
CA ARG A 53 0.41 5.42 -7.51
C ARG A 53 1.30 4.93 -8.64
N GLY A 54 1.46 3.63 -8.72
CA GLY A 54 2.17 2.96 -9.80
C GLY A 54 3.68 2.93 -9.63
N VAL A 55 4.29 2.01 -10.36
CA VAL A 55 5.71 1.66 -10.29
C VAL A 55 6.62 2.87 -10.51
N LYS A 56 6.33 3.70 -11.52
CA LYS A 56 7.14 4.89 -11.83
C LYS A 56 7.20 5.90 -10.68
N GLU A 57 6.09 6.11 -9.98
CA GLU A 57 6.04 7.06 -8.86
C GLU A 57 6.71 6.50 -7.61
N VAL A 58 6.52 5.21 -7.33
CA VAL A 58 7.12 4.49 -6.20
C VAL A 58 8.64 4.49 -6.34
N VAL A 59 9.14 4.09 -7.50
CA VAL A 59 10.58 4.08 -7.81
C VAL A 59 11.17 5.49 -7.79
N LYS A 60 10.45 6.50 -8.29
CA LYS A 60 10.88 7.91 -8.20
C LYS A 60 10.99 8.37 -6.76
N TYR A 61 10.05 7.98 -5.91
CA TYR A 61 10.09 8.32 -4.49
C TYR A 61 11.26 7.64 -3.80
N LEU A 62 11.46 6.34 -3.99
CA LEU A 62 12.56 5.58 -3.38
C LEU A 62 13.94 6.14 -3.77
N ARG A 63 14.14 6.43 -5.06
CA ARG A 63 15.38 7.08 -5.53
C ARG A 63 15.58 8.49 -4.96
N LYS A 64 14.50 9.23 -4.69
CA LYS A 64 14.57 10.61 -4.14
C LYS A 64 14.61 10.64 -2.61
N SER A 65 14.06 9.63 -1.94
CA SER A 65 14.06 9.52 -0.47
C SER A 65 15.44 9.16 0.07
N SER A 66 16.30 8.53 -0.74
CA SER A 66 17.71 8.34 -0.42
C SER A 66 18.47 9.64 -0.12
N SER A 67 17.93 10.82 -0.49
CA SER A 67 18.54 12.13 -0.19
C SER A 67 17.85 12.89 0.94
N ASN A 68 16.75 12.40 1.53
CA ASN A 68 15.93 13.17 2.49
C ASN A 68 15.53 12.41 3.77
N ALA A 69 15.92 11.13 3.91
CA ALA A 69 15.73 10.39 5.16
C ALA A 69 17.11 10.17 5.81
N PRO A 70 17.28 10.47 7.11
CA PRO A 70 18.48 10.06 7.81
C PRO A 70 18.63 8.52 7.73
N PRO A 71 19.87 7.99 7.76
CA PRO A 71 20.15 6.56 7.72
C PRO A 71 19.54 5.78 8.90
N SER A 72 18.98 6.47 9.90
CA SER A 72 18.15 5.92 10.98
C SER A 72 16.70 5.73 10.56
N SER A 73 16.49 4.96 9.48
CA SER A 73 15.19 4.41 9.10
C SER A 73 14.81 3.30 10.08
N ASP A 74 14.51 3.69 11.33
CA ASP A 74 13.91 2.77 12.27
C ASP A 74 12.68 2.17 11.60
N ILE A 75 12.60 0.84 11.53
CA ILE A 75 11.37 0.09 11.21
C ILE A 75 10.18 0.62 12.05
N THR A 76 10.50 1.24 13.18
CA THR A 76 9.60 1.90 14.12
C THR A 76 9.04 3.25 13.64
N ASN A 77 9.54 3.89 12.59
CA ASN A 77 8.94 5.11 12.03
C ASN A 77 9.23 5.22 10.53
N PRO A 78 8.65 4.34 9.69
CA PRO A 78 8.86 4.40 8.27
C PRO A 78 8.33 5.72 7.69
N SER A 79 9.10 6.34 6.79
CA SER A 79 8.67 7.55 6.07
C SER A 79 7.59 7.25 5.02
N ALA A 80 7.58 6.00 4.53
CA ALA A 80 6.62 5.49 3.59
C ALA A 80 6.35 4.00 3.82
N ILE A 81 5.16 3.55 3.42
CA ILE A 81 4.74 2.15 3.41
C ILE A 81 4.29 1.80 2.00
N VAL A 82 4.71 0.65 1.49
CA VAL A 82 4.35 0.19 0.15
C VAL A 82 3.33 -0.94 0.22
N VAL A 83 2.28 -0.84 -0.59
CA VAL A 83 1.25 -1.87 -0.76
C VAL A 83 1.30 -2.34 -2.21
N ILE A 84 1.52 -3.63 -2.39
CA ILE A 84 1.72 -4.28 -3.69
C ILE A 84 0.56 -5.23 -3.96
N ALA A 85 0.05 -5.26 -5.18
CA ALA A 85 -0.94 -6.26 -5.58
C ALA A 85 -0.24 -7.58 -5.94
N ALA A 86 -0.82 -8.72 -5.57
CA ALA A 86 -0.28 -10.03 -5.88
C ALA A 86 -0.85 -10.63 -7.18
N ASP A 87 -1.87 -10.03 -7.80
CA ASP A 87 -2.49 -10.47 -9.07
C ASP A 87 -1.92 -9.73 -10.30
N ILE A 88 -0.62 -9.44 -10.29
CA ILE A 88 0.04 -8.70 -11.38
C ILE A 88 0.61 -9.68 -12.40
N SER A 89 0.20 -9.48 -13.64
CA SER A 89 0.85 -10.02 -14.82
C SER A 89 1.31 -8.84 -15.68
N PRO A 90 2.61 -8.72 -16.01
CA PRO A 90 3.72 -9.66 -15.80
C PRO A 90 4.50 -9.46 -14.47
N MET A 91 5.18 -10.51 -14.00
CA MET A 91 5.99 -10.51 -12.77
C MET A 91 7.17 -9.54 -12.80
N ASP A 92 7.72 -9.24 -13.98
CA ASP A 92 8.86 -8.32 -14.17
C ASP A 92 8.59 -6.91 -13.61
N VAL A 93 7.32 -6.51 -13.58
CA VAL A 93 6.90 -5.21 -13.08
C VAL A 93 6.99 -5.11 -11.56
N ILE A 94 6.85 -6.22 -10.83
CA ILE A 94 6.98 -6.23 -9.37
C ILE A 94 8.40 -6.57 -8.94
N SER A 95 9.11 -7.48 -9.61
CA SER A 95 10.33 -8.11 -9.08
C SER A 95 11.38 -7.14 -8.53
N HIS A 96 11.54 -5.96 -9.13
CA HIS A 96 12.49 -4.94 -8.70
C HIS A 96 12.01 -4.09 -7.50
N ILE A 97 10.70 -4.04 -7.21
CA ILE A 97 10.12 -3.19 -6.16
C ILE A 97 10.45 -3.69 -4.76
N PRO A 98 10.22 -4.98 -4.40
CA PRO A 98 10.61 -5.49 -3.09
C PRO A 98 12.10 -5.29 -2.81
N VAL A 99 12.98 -5.58 -3.78
CA VAL A 99 14.43 -5.37 -3.67
C VAL A 99 14.76 -3.91 -3.34
N LEU A 100 14.16 -2.96 -4.08
CA LEU A 100 14.34 -1.54 -3.80
C LEU A 100 13.80 -1.12 -2.42
N CYS A 101 12.73 -1.77 -1.95
CA CYS A 101 12.17 -1.51 -0.64
C CYS A 101 13.11 -2.03 0.47
N GLU A 102 13.76 -3.18 0.27
CA GLU A 102 14.76 -3.72 1.20
C GLU A 102 16.01 -2.83 1.28
N ASP A 103 16.55 -2.40 0.13
CA ASP A 103 17.72 -1.51 0.08
C ASP A 103 17.51 -0.19 0.84
N HIS A 104 16.27 0.32 0.81
CA HIS A 104 15.88 1.56 1.48
C HIS A 104 15.20 1.34 2.83
N ASN A 105 15.14 0.10 3.33
CA ASN A 105 14.52 -0.29 4.60
C ASN A 105 13.04 0.15 4.72
N VAL A 106 12.30 0.15 3.61
CA VAL A 106 10.89 0.55 3.51
C VAL A 106 10.00 -0.68 3.69
N PRO A 107 9.11 -0.69 4.69
CA PRO A 107 8.21 -1.81 4.91
C PRO A 107 7.16 -1.91 3.80
N TYR A 108 6.93 -3.13 3.31
CA TYR A 108 5.97 -3.42 2.25
C TYR A 108 5.03 -4.58 2.61
N MET A 109 3.91 -4.65 1.90
CA MET A 109 2.86 -5.66 2.09
C MET A 109 2.24 -6.05 0.74
N PHE A 110 1.84 -7.33 0.59
CA PHE A 110 1.06 -7.79 -0.54
C PHE A 110 -0.44 -7.90 -0.24
N VAL A 111 -1.27 -7.49 -1.19
CA VAL A 111 -2.73 -7.62 -1.20
C VAL A 111 -3.14 -8.43 -2.42
N LYS A 112 -4.14 -9.30 -2.28
CA LYS A 112 -4.51 -10.25 -3.35
C LYS A 112 -5.06 -9.59 -4.62
N SER A 113 -5.71 -8.43 -4.54
CA SER A 113 -6.40 -7.80 -5.69
C SER A 113 -5.92 -6.39 -6.04
N ARG A 114 -5.51 -6.18 -7.29
CA ARG A 114 -5.22 -4.85 -7.88
C ARG A 114 -6.48 -4.02 -8.14
N ALA A 115 -7.63 -4.67 -8.30
CA ALA A 115 -8.89 -3.99 -8.57
C ALA A 115 -9.35 -3.23 -7.32
N GLU A 116 -9.32 -3.89 -6.17
CA GLU A 116 -9.66 -3.29 -4.87
C GLU A 116 -8.69 -2.18 -4.48
N LEU A 117 -7.39 -2.37 -4.75
CA LEU A 117 -6.38 -1.33 -4.53
C LEU A 117 -6.60 -0.11 -5.43
N GLY A 118 -6.99 -0.31 -6.69
CA GLY A 118 -7.34 0.77 -7.62
C GLY A 118 -8.56 1.57 -7.14
N GLU A 119 -9.59 0.87 -6.69
CA GLU A 119 -10.80 1.47 -6.15
C GLU A 119 -10.52 2.26 -4.86
N ALA A 120 -9.76 1.68 -3.93
CA ALA A 120 -9.32 2.37 -2.72
C ALA A 120 -8.46 3.61 -3.03
N SER A 121 -7.67 3.56 -4.10
CA SER A 121 -6.84 4.67 -4.55
C SER A 121 -7.63 5.78 -5.27
N ALA A 122 -8.96 5.68 -5.39
CA ALA A 122 -9.84 6.59 -6.11
C ALA A 122 -9.48 6.75 -7.61
N THR A 123 -9.01 5.66 -8.24
CA THR A 123 -8.72 5.63 -9.68
C THR A 123 -9.60 4.61 -10.40
N LYS A 124 -9.96 4.93 -11.64
CA LYS A 124 -10.75 4.05 -12.51
C LYS A 124 -9.92 2.91 -13.11
N ARG A 125 -8.58 3.01 -13.04
CA ARG A 125 -7.65 1.98 -13.53
C ARG A 125 -7.12 1.14 -12.37
N PRO A 126 -7.07 -0.20 -12.51
CA PRO A 126 -6.45 -1.05 -11.48
C PRO A 126 -5.01 -0.62 -11.26
N THR A 127 -4.59 -0.57 -9.99
CA THR A 127 -3.26 -0.09 -9.62
C THR A 127 -2.44 -1.23 -9.05
N SER A 128 -1.25 -1.41 -9.63
CA SER A 128 -0.32 -2.49 -9.27
C SER A 128 0.40 -2.23 -7.94
N VAL A 129 0.86 -1.01 -7.72
CA VAL A 129 1.66 -0.64 -6.54
C VAL A 129 1.18 0.71 -6.04
N VAL A 130 1.05 0.83 -4.73
CA VAL A 130 0.66 2.05 -4.06
C VAL A 130 1.64 2.33 -2.94
N LEU A 131 2.13 3.56 -2.85
CA LEU A 131 2.97 4.01 -1.73
C LEU A 131 2.20 5.05 -0.92
N VAL A 132 2.12 4.81 0.38
CA VAL A 132 1.54 5.70 1.38
C VAL A 132 2.70 6.39 2.10
N GLY A 133 2.94 7.66 1.78
CA GLY A 133 4.02 8.44 2.38
C GLY A 133 3.51 9.40 3.46
N LYS A 134 4.35 9.72 4.45
CA LYS A 134 4.09 10.86 5.35
C LYS A 134 4.25 12.20 4.63
N ASP A 135 5.05 12.21 3.57
CA ASP A 135 5.25 13.37 2.70
C ASP A 135 4.10 13.53 1.69
N ARG A 136 3.52 14.74 1.60
CA ARG A 136 2.43 15.05 0.67
C ARG A 136 2.96 15.24 -0.75
N VAL A 137 2.27 14.66 -1.74
CA VAL A 137 2.65 14.77 -3.16
C VAL A 137 2.51 16.20 -3.71
N SER A 138 1.72 17.06 -3.05
CA SER A 138 1.60 18.48 -3.41
C SER A 138 1.59 19.38 -2.18
N LYS A 139 2.45 20.42 -2.19
CA LYS A 139 2.57 21.45 -1.14
C LYS A 139 1.38 22.43 -1.07
N LYS A 140 0.35 22.30 -1.93
CA LYS A 140 -0.79 23.23 -1.98
C LYS A 140 -2.09 22.51 -1.68
N LYS A 141 -2.51 22.59 -0.42
CA LYS A 141 -3.86 22.88 0.12
C LYS A 141 -3.90 22.34 1.55
N ASP A 142 -4.07 23.20 2.54
CA ASP A 142 -4.32 22.79 3.91
C ASP A 142 -5.55 21.88 3.93
N LEU A 143 -5.33 20.67 4.43
CA LEU A 143 -6.40 19.75 4.78
C LEU A 143 -6.78 20.09 6.21
N LYS A 144 -8.07 19.98 6.53
CA LYS A 144 -8.57 20.23 7.88
C LYS A 144 -7.76 19.38 8.87
N ASP A 145 -7.39 19.97 10.01
CA ASP A 145 -6.55 19.30 11.01
C ASP A 145 -7.15 17.97 11.50
N GLU A 146 -8.47 17.85 11.51
CA GLU A 146 -9.22 16.62 11.81
C GLU A 146 -8.89 15.48 10.83
N ASP A 147 -8.90 15.75 9.51
CA ASP A 147 -8.58 14.75 8.48
C ASP A 147 -7.11 14.30 8.55
N LYS A 148 -6.23 15.15 9.06
CA LYS A 148 -4.81 14.85 9.25
C LYS A 148 -4.60 13.94 10.46
N ALA A 149 -5.23 14.25 11.59
CA ALA A 149 -5.17 13.42 12.79
C ALA A 149 -5.75 12.01 12.53
N GLU A 150 -6.90 11.92 11.85
CA GLU A 150 -7.46 10.63 11.45
C GLU A 150 -6.56 9.84 10.49
N TRP A 151 -5.80 10.54 9.64
CA TRP A 151 -4.87 9.90 8.72
C TRP A 151 -3.63 9.39 9.46
N ASP A 152 -3.08 10.14 10.40
CA ASP A 152 -1.94 9.75 11.20
C ASP A 152 -2.25 8.51 12.06
N GLU A 153 -3.45 8.42 12.65
CA GLU A 153 -3.91 7.23 13.38
C GLU A 153 -4.08 6.01 12.45
N ALA A 154 -4.69 6.22 11.28
CA ALA A 154 -4.85 5.17 10.28
C ALA A 154 -3.50 4.69 9.71
N TYR A 155 -2.52 5.59 9.61
CA TYR A 155 -1.14 5.30 9.21
C TYR A 155 -0.40 4.50 10.29
N GLY A 156 -0.59 4.84 11.58
CA GLY A 156 -0.06 4.07 12.70
C GLY A 156 -0.59 2.63 12.70
N THR A 157 -1.90 2.48 12.53
CA THR A 157 -2.52 1.15 12.42
C THR A 157 -1.98 0.35 11.23
N LEU A 158 -1.81 1.00 10.07
CA LEU A 158 -1.24 0.37 8.87
C LEU A 158 0.20 -0.08 9.11
N ARG A 159 1.01 0.78 9.74
CA ARG A 159 2.39 0.47 10.11
C ARG A 159 2.47 -0.79 10.96
N ASP A 160 1.66 -0.90 12.01
CA ASP A 160 1.71 -2.03 12.94
C ASP A 160 1.35 -3.35 12.24
N ILE A 161 0.36 -3.32 11.35
CA ILE A 161 0.00 -4.47 10.51
C ILE A 161 1.17 -4.87 9.61
N VAL A 162 1.82 -3.92 8.94
CA VAL A 162 2.92 -4.23 8.01
C VAL A 162 4.16 -4.73 8.76
N ILE A 163 4.50 -4.17 9.92
CA ILE A 163 5.60 -4.67 10.76
C ILE A 163 5.30 -6.09 11.25
N LYS A 164 4.07 -6.35 11.70
CA LYS A 164 3.63 -7.69 12.11
C LYS A 164 3.77 -8.68 10.94
N ALA A 165 3.31 -8.30 9.75
CA ALA A 165 3.40 -9.12 8.55
C ALA A 165 4.86 -9.40 8.14
N SER A 166 5.74 -8.39 8.22
CA SER A 166 7.17 -8.54 7.91
C SER A 166 7.90 -9.49 8.88
N LYS A 167 7.51 -9.50 10.17
CA LYS A 167 8.07 -10.42 11.18
C LYS A 167 7.63 -11.86 10.99
N THR A 168 6.43 -12.10 10.44
CA THR A 168 5.92 -13.44 10.18
C THR A 168 6.70 -14.17 9.08
N VAL A 169 7.27 -13.43 8.11
CA VAL A 169 7.97 -14.01 6.95
C VAL A 169 9.45 -14.32 7.21
N ARG A 170 10.12 -13.62 8.14
CA ARG A 170 11.54 -13.88 8.46
C ARG A 170 11.76 -15.05 9.44
N LYS A 171 10.85 -16.03 9.49
CA LYS A 171 10.90 -17.13 10.46
C LYS A 171 11.20 -18.47 9.81
#